data_AF-A0A7Y4S253-F1
#
_entry.id   AF-A0A7Y4S253-F1
#
_cell.length_a   1.000
_cell.length_b   1.000
_cell.length_c   1.000
_cell.angle_alpha   90.00
_cell.angle_beta   90.00
_cell.angle_gamma   90.00
#
_symmetry.space_group_name_H-M   'P 1'
#
loop_
_entity.id
_entity.type
_entity.pdbx_description
1 polymer ?
#
loop_
_entity_poly.entity_id
_entity_poly.type
_entity_poly.pdbx_seq_one_letter_code
_entity_poly.pdbx_strand_id
1 'polypeptide(L)'
;MKAVIRAILLDDAARNSTNLTNPKFGKVREPILRFTAWARAFDVSSSNGIWEPPWPLNTNWGLGQGPMRSPSVFNFYRPGYVPPNSSIAAAKLVAPELQLANETSVVGYLNYMTYVVYSFSKDTPVNERFTNLTVDYSELKILAPNATSLVKRLSVMFTGNQLNPSTITIISTAVAQITENMNRIYAAILLVLATPEFTVSK
;
A
#
# COMPACT_ATOMS: atom_id res chain seq x y z
N MET A 1 20.88 -9.14 -23.16
CA MET A 1 20.08 -8.20 -22.34
C MET A 1 19.20 -7.22 -23.12
N LYS A 2 19.62 -6.63 -24.25
CA LYS A 2 18.79 -5.65 -25.00
C LYS A 2 17.37 -6.14 -25.33
N ALA A 3 17.22 -7.40 -25.75
CA ALA A 3 15.91 -7.98 -26.05
C ALA A 3 15.00 -8.13 -24.83
N VAL A 4 15.55 -8.44 -23.65
CA VAL A 4 14.78 -8.57 -22.39
C VAL A 4 14.29 -7.21 -21.92
N ILE A 5 15.18 -6.20 -21.94
CA ILE A 5 14.79 -4.82 -21.61
C ILE A 5 13.70 -4.34 -22.57
N ARG A 6 13.85 -4.60 -23.87
CA ARG A 6 12.83 -4.27 -24.87
C ARG A 6 11.52 -5.00 -24.62
N ALA A 7 11.54 -6.29 -24.29
CA ALA A 7 10.34 -7.06 -23.99
C ALA A 7 9.61 -6.50 -22.76
N ILE A 8 10.32 -6.21 -21.67
CA ILE A 8 9.72 -5.62 -20.46
C ILE A 8 9.15 -4.22 -20.76
N LEU A 9 9.91 -3.37 -21.44
CA LEU A 9 9.50 -1.99 -21.69
C LEU A 9 8.39 -1.87 -22.75
N LEU A 10 8.23 -2.87 -23.62
CA LEU A 10 7.20 -2.97 -24.66
C LEU A 10 6.10 -3.99 -24.35
N ASP A 11 6.08 -4.54 -23.13
CA ASP A 11 5.05 -5.47 -22.72
C ASP A 11 3.68 -4.78 -22.77
N ASP A 12 2.71 -5.42 -23.42
CA ASP A 12 1.36 -4.87 -23.59
C ASP A 12 0.69 -4.64 -22.21
N ALA A 13 0.93 -5.53 -21.25
CA ALA A 13 0.43 -5.37 -19.89
C ALA A 13 1.00 -4.12 -19.19
N ALA A 14 2.19 -3.66 -19.59
CA ALA A 14 2.84 -2.48 -19.01
C ALA A 14 2.51 -1.17 -19.75
N ARG A 15 2.13 -1.22 -21.04
CA ARG A 15 1.97 -0.03 -21.88
C ARG A 15 0.55 0.24 -22.38
N ASN A 16 -0.30 -0.77 -22.44
CA ASN A 16 -1.59 -0.64 -23.09
C ASN A 16 -2.58 0.12 -22.20
N SER A 17 -2.90 1.35 -22.59
CA SER A 17 -3.84 2.21 -21.86
C SER A 17 -5.26 1.63 -21.78
N THR A 18 -5.64 0.73 -22.69
CA THR A 18 -6.95 0.05 -22.67
C THR A 18 -7.11 -0.84 -21.43
N ASN A 19 -5.99 -1.32 -20.85
CA ASN A 19 -6.01 -2.11 -19.63
C ASN A 19 -6.49 -1.33 -18.40
N LEU A 20 -6.33 0.00 -18.37
CA LEU A 20 -6.77 0.86 -17.26
C LEU A 20 -8.30 0.79 -17.04
N THR A 21 -9.04 0.67 -18.15
CA THR A 21 -10.50 0.57 -18.17
C THR A 21 -11.01 -0.87 -18.21
N ASN A 22 -10.13 -1.86 -18.36
CA ASN A 22 -10.52 -3.26 -18.45
C ASN A 22 -10.85 -3.81 -17.04
N PRO A 23 -12.10 -4.20 -16.75
CA PRO A 23 -12.48 -4.73 -15.45
C PRO A 23 -11.86 -6.10 -15.13
N LYS A 24 -11.29 -6.79 -16.12
CA LYS A 24 -10.58 -8.07 -15.96
C LYS A 24 -9.08 -7.91 -15.78
N PHE A 25 -8.56 -6.69 -15.84
CA PHE A 25 -7.15 -6.40 -15.71
C PHE A 25 -6.81 -5.89 -14.31
N GLY A 26 -5.70 -6.39 -13.77
CA GLY A 26 -5.14 -5.95 -12.51
C GLY A 26 -4.73 -7.11 -11.61
N LYS A 27 -3.98 -6.78 -10.56
CA LYS A 27 -3.49 -7.73 -9.56
C LYS A 27 -3.70 -7.17 -8.17
N VAL A 28 -4.17 -8.00 -7.24
CA VAL A 28 -4.27 -7.61 -5.83
C VAL A 28 -2.85 -7.57 -5.23
N ARG A 29 -2.49 -6.47 -4.57
CA ARG A 29 -1.23 -6.33 -3.85
C ARG A 29 -1.28 -7.14 -2.56
N GLU A 30 -0.27 -7.97 -2.35
CA GLU A 30 -0.04 -8.67 -1.09
C GLU A 30 0.22 -7.68 0.06
N PRO A 31 -0.10 -8.02 1.33
CA PRO A 31 0.18 -7.16 2.49
C PRO A 31 1.61 -6.61 2.52
N ILE A 32 2.63 -7.44 2.27
CA ILE A 32 4.03 -6.98 2.25
C ILE A 32 4.34 -6.04 1.09
N LEU A 33 3.67 -6.21 -0.05
CA LEU A 33 3.81 -5.30 -1.19
C LEU A 33 3.14 -3.95 -0.94
N ARG A 34 2.06 -3.91 -0.15
CA ARG A 34 1.42 -2.66 0.29
C ARG A 34 2.35 -1.87 1.21
N PHE A 35 2.93 -2.54 2.21
CA PHE A 35 3.92 -1.94 3.10
C PHE A 35 5.14 -1.41 2.34
N THR A 36 5.73 -2.22 1.46
CA THR A 36 6.91 -1.81 0.69
C THR A 36 6.60 -0.76 -0.37
N ALA A 37 5.36 -0.64 -0.84
CA ALA A 37 4.94 0.48 -1.68
C ALA A 37 4.94 1.80 -0.88
N TRP A 38 4.41 1.80 0.35
CA TRP A 38 4.56 2.93 1.27
C TRP A 38 6.03 3.26 1.54
N ALA A 39 6.83 2.26 1.89
CA ALA A 39 8.23 2.47 2.21
C ALA A 39 9.02 3.07 1.04
N ARG A 40 8.76 2.62 -0.19
CA ARG A 40 9.39 3.16 -1.41
C ARG A 40 8.88 4.55 -1.79
N ALA A 41 7.60 4.86 -1.55
CA ALA A 41 7.05 6.16 -1.90
C ALA A 41 7.67 7.32 -1.10
N PHE A 42 8.23 7.02 0.08
CA PHE A 42 8.82 8.00 0.99
C PHE A 42 10.29 7.73 1.34
N ASP A 43 10.96 6.90 0.54
CA ASP A 43 12.39 6.57 0.73
C ASP A 43 12.74 6.21 2.18
N VAL A 44 11.94 5.31 2.78
CA VAL A 44 12.16 4.86 4.16
C VAL A 44 13.57 4.31 4.28
N SER A 45 14.35 4.91 5.17
CA SER A 45 15.78 4.64 5.31
C SER A 45 16.08 3.99 6.65
N SER A 46 17.13 3.15 6.67
CA SER A 46 17.64 2.54 7.89
C SER A 46 18.92 3.22 8.35
N SER A 47 18.96 3.70 9.61
CA SER A 47 20.14 4.37 10.18
C SER A 47 21.31 3.42 10.45
N ASN A 48 21.05 2.12 10.64
CA ASN A 48 22.06 1.09 10.91
C ASN A 48 22.22 0.11 9.74
N GLY A 49 21.56 0.37 8.60
CA GLY A 49 21.58 -0.51 7.42
C GLY A 49 20.76 -1.79 7.56
N ILE A 50 20.13 -2.03 8.71
CA ILE A 50 19.30 -3.20 8.96
C ILE A 50 17.83 -2.84 8.71
N TRP A 51 17.11 -3.62 7.90
CA TRP A 51 15.69 -3.37 7.63
C TRP A 51 14.79 -4.23 8.54
N GLU A 52 14.44 -3.69 9.71
CA GLU A 52 13.68 -4.40 10.76
C GLU A 52 12.29 -3.80 10.98
N PRO A 53 11.32 -4.09 10.09
CA PRO A 53 9.92 -3.76 10.36
C PRO A 53 9.41 -4.54 11.59
N PRO A 54 8.62 -3.92 12.48
CA PRO A 54 8.14 -4.55 13.71
C PRO A 54 7.12 -5.65 13.41
N TRP A 55 7.21 -6.80 14.08
CA TRP A 55 6.18 -7.87 14.11
C TRP A 55 5.41 -8.17 12.80
N PRO A 56 6.06 -8.30 11.62
CA PRO A 56 5.33 -8.36 10.35
C PRO A 56 4.51 -9.65 10.19
N LEU A 57 4.79 -10.68 10.99
CA LEU A 57 4.15 -11.99 10.92
C LEU A 57 2.83 -12.09 11.69
N ASN A 58 2.54 -11.15 12.58
CA ASN A 58 1.30 -11.18 13.36
C ASN A 58 0.12 -10.87 12.42
N THR A 59 -0.95 -11.65 12.45
CA THR A 59 -2.14 -11.39 11.61
C THR A 59 -3.09 -10.34 12.19
N ASN A 60 -3.02 -10.09 13.50
CA ASN A 60 -3.93 -9.19 14.22
C ASN A 60 -3.37 -7.76 14.32
N TRP A 61 -2.05 -7.63 14.24
CA TRP A 61 -1.29 -6.37 14.38
C TRP A 61 -0.16 -6.21 13.36
N GLY A 62 -0.12 -7.05 12.34
CA GLY A 62 0.94 -7.10 11.35
C GLY A 62 0.42 -7.50 9.97
N LEU A 63 1.34 -7.89 9.10
CA LEU A 63 1.07 -8.20 7.69
C LEU A 63 0.68 -9.66 7.46
N GLY A 64 0.87 -10.54 8.46
CA GLY A 64 0.77 -11.99 8.28
C GLY A 64 1.79 -12.57 7.29
N GLN A 65 2.80 -11.77 6.91
CA GLN A 65 3.82 -12.11 5.92
C GLN A 65 5.16 -11.56 6.36
N GLY A 66 6.25 -12.27 6.05
CA GLY A 66 7.61 -11.79 6.29
C GLY A 66 8.53 -12.19 5.15
N PRO A 67 9.54 -11.36 4.81
CA PRO A 67 10.54 -11.74 3.82
C PRO A 67 11.14 -13.10 4.15
N MET A 68 11.30 -13.95 3.13
CA MET A 68 11.88 -15.30 3.26
C MET A 68 11.14 -16.24 4.23
N ARG A 69 9.89 -15.95 4.61
CA ARG A 69 9.09 -16.78 5.53
C ARG A 69 7.86 -17.40 4.88
N SER A 70 7.92 -17.66 3.58
CA SER A 70 6.84 -18.35 2.88
C SER A 70 6.68 -19.78 3.40
N PRO A 71 5.46 -20.25 3.69
CA PRO A 71 5.22 -21.61 4.16
C PRO A 71 5.37 -22.67 3.06
N SER A 72 5.55 -22.26 1.80
CA SER A 72 5.73 -23.15 0.66
C SER A 72 6.79 -22.60 -0.30
N VAL A 73 7.24 -23.44 -1.24
CA VAL A 73 8.14 -23.02 -2.33
C VAL A 73 7.47 -22.13 -3.39
N PHE A 74 6.13 -21.99 -3.34
CA PHE A 74 5.37 -21.21 -4.31
C PHE A 74 5.16 -19.78 -3.83
N ASN A 75 4.36 -19.62 -2.78
CA ASN A 75 4.14 -18.35 -2.09
C ASN A 75 3.34 -18.58 -0.77
N PHE A 76 2.93 -17.50 -0.12
CA PHE A 76 2.00 -17.49 1.02
C PHE A 76 0.57 -17.95 0.67
N TYR A 77 0.25 -18.04 -0.62
CA TYR A 77 -1.06 -18.40 -1.14
C TYR A 77 -0.90 -19.26 -2.40
N ARG A 78 -2.00 -19.88 -2.84
CA ARG A 78 -2.04 -20.75 -4.02
C ARG A 78 -2.21 -19.91 -5.29
N PRO A 79 -1.36 -20.07 -6.31
CA PRO A 79 -1.45 -19.29 -7.55
C PRO A 79 -2.79 -19.40 -8.29
N GLY A 80 -3.54 -20.49 -8.09
CA GLY A 80 -4.85 -20.71 -8.70
C GLY A 80 -6.03 -20.41 -7.77
N TYR A 81 -5.82 -19.73 -6.63
CA TYR A 81 -6.92 -19.46 -5.71
C TYR A 81 -7.96 -18.50 -6.32
N VAL A 82 -9.22 -18.90 -6.20
CA VAL A 82 -10.40 -18.15 -6.62
C VAL A 82 -11.31 -18.00 -5.40
N PRO A 83 -11.65 -16.76 -4.98
CA PRO A 83 -12.59 -16.57 -3.89
C PRO A 83 -13.96 -17.19 -4.24
N PRO A 84 -14.51 -18.08 -3.41
CA PRO A 84 -15.78 -18.73 -3.68
C PRO A 84 -16.93 -17.72 -3.71
N ASN A 85 -17.98 -18.00 -4.49
CA ASN A 85 -19.20 -17.17 -4.59
C ASN A 85 -18.94 -15.68 -4.90
N SER A 86 -17.90 -15.38 -5.69
CA SER A 86 -17.49 -14.02 -6.03
C SER A 86 -17.69 -13.70 -7.51
N SER A 87 -17.74 -12.40 -7.84
CA SER A 87 -17.72 -11.92 -9.23
C SER A 87 -16.44 -12.34 -9.97
N ILE A 88 -15.33 -12.56 -9.25
CA ILE A 88 -14.05 -13.04 -9.77
C ILE A 88 -14.22 -14.47 -10.29
N ALA A 89 -14.89 -15.35 -9.52
CA ALA A 89 -15.20 -16.71 -9.94
C ALA A 89 -16.11 -16.73 -11.18
N ALA A 90 -17.18 -15.92 -11.18
CA ALA A 90 -18.09 -15.81 -12.31
C ALA A 90 -17.39 -15.31 -13.59
N ALA A 91 -16.41 -14.41 -13.45
CA ALA A 91 -15.60 -13.90 -14.55
C ALA A 91 -14.49 -14.87 -15.02
N LYS A 92 -14.35 -16.05 -14.39
CA LYS A 92 -13.27 -17.03 -14.61
C LYS A 92 -11.87 -16.44 -14.39
N LEU A 93 -11.74 -15.54 -13.40
CA LEU A 93 -10.49 -14.94 -12.98
C LEU A 93 -9.97 -15.61 -11.71
N VAL A 94 -8.70 -15.36 -11.40
CA VAL A 94 -8.05 -15.75 -10.14
C VAL A 94 -7.73 -14.50 -9.33
N ALA A 95 -7.74 -14.64 -8.01
CA ALA A 95 -7.26 -13.58 -7.11
C ALA A 95 -6.47 -14.20 -5.95
N PRO A 96 -5.25 -14.70 -6.24
CA PRO A 96 -4.50 -15.54 -5.32
C PRO A 96 -4.24 -14.90 -3.96
N GLU A 97 -3.92 -13.60 -3.96
CA GLU A 97 -3.59 -12.83 -2.77
C GLU A 97 -4.78 -12.68 -1.81
N LEU A 98 -6.02 -12.76 -2.31
CA LEU A 98 -7.21 -12.72 -1.47
C LEU A 98 -7.37 -13.97 -0.60
N GLN A 99 -6.60 -15.04 -0.84
CA GLN A 99 -6.55 -16.18 0.07
C GLN A 99 -6.05 -15.78 1.47
N LEU A 100 -5.23 -14.73 1.55
CA LEU A 100 -4.72 -14.20 2.81
C LEU A 100 -5.72 -13.27 3.51
N ALA A 101 -6.76 -12.83 2.81
CA ALA A 101 -7.70 -11.83 3.30
C ALA A 101 -8.83 -12.47 4.11
N ASN A 102 -8.86 -12.17 5.39
CA ASN A 102 -9.94 -12.42 6.35
C ASN A 102 -10.13 -11.20 7.25
N GLU A 103 -11.19 -11.20 8.05
CA GLU A 103 -11.59 -10.09 8.93
C GLU A 103 -10.42 -9.61 9.79
N THR A 104 -9.69 -10.55 10.38
CA THR A 104 -8.56 -10.27 11.27
C THR A 104 -7.38 -9.66 10.52
N SER A 105 -7.00 -10.23 9.37
CA SER A 105 -5.87 -9.76 8.56
C SER A 105 -6.09 -8.37 7.96
N VAL A 106 -7.34 -8.03 7.61
CA VAL A 106 -7.68 -6.71 7.06
C VAL A 106 -7.51 -5.64 8.13
N VAL A 107 -8.01 -5.90 9.34
CA VAL A 107 -7.82 -5.01 10.50
C VAL A 107 -6.35 -4.96 10.90
N GLY A 108 -5.66 -6.11 10.91
CA GLY A 108 -4.24 -6.21 11.25
C GLY A 108 -3.35 -5.38 10.34
N TYR A 109 -3.61 -5.40 9.02
CA TYR A 109 -2.92 -4.54 8.07
C TYR A 109 -3.11 -3.04 8.37
N LEU A 110 -4.33 -2.61 8.68
CA LEU A 110 -4.59 -1.20 8.98
C LEU A 110 -3.92 -0.76 10.29
N ASN A 111 -3.96 -1.61 11.32
CA ASN A 111 -3.25 -1.37 12.58
C ASN A 111 -1.74 -1.26 12.35
N TYR A 112 -1.20 -2.17 11.55
CA TYR A 112 0.20 -2.18 11.19
C TYR A 112 0.62 -0.93 10.43
N MET A 113 -0.13 -0.54 9.39
CA MET A 113 0.15 0.68 8.63
C MET A 113 0.00 1.93 9.48
N THR A 114 -1.00 2.00 10.36
CA THR A 114 -1.15 3.10 11.32
C THR A 114 0.09 3.23 12.19
N TYR A 115 0.59 2.10 12.72
CA TYR A 115 1.80 2.08 13.54
C TYR A 115 3.01 2.58 12.75
N VAL A 116 3.34 2.00 11.60
CA VAL A 116 4.58 2.35 10.88
C VAL A 116 4.54 3.76 10.28
N VAL A 117 3.39 4.21 9.77
CA VAL A 117 3.22 5.57 9.21
C VAL A 117 3.50 6.63 10.26
N TYR A 118 3.03 6.40 11.50
CA TYR A 118 3.19 7.31 12.63
C TYR A 118 4.57 7.16 13.29
N SER A 119 4.95 5.94 13.68
CA SER A 119 6.13 5.68 14.52
C SER A 119 7.46 5.83 13.80
N PHE A 120 7.52 5.66 12.47
CA PHE A 120 8.78 5.87 11.72
C PHE A 120 8.97 7.33 11.31
N SER A 121 7.96 8.18 11.51
CA SER A 121 8.07 9.61 11.19
C SER A 121 9.19 10.24 12.01
N LYS A 122 10.08 11.00 11.35
CA LYS A 122 11.13 11.77 12.03
C LYS A 122 10.58 12.77 13.05
N ASP A 123 9.31 13.17 12.91
CA ASP A 123 8.65 14.13 13.79
C ASP A 123 7.99 13.50 15.02
N THR A 124 8.01 12.16 15.11
CA THR A 124 7.46 11.45 16.26
C THR A 124 8.57 11.25 17.29
N PRO A 125 8.38 11.64 18.57
CA PRO A 125 9.29 11.27 19.64
C PRO A 125 9.25 9.75 19.83
N VAL A 126 10.26 9.04 19.32
CA VAL A 126 10.18 7.58 19.18
C VAL A 126 10.40 6.87 20.52
N ASN A 127 9.68 5.75 20.68
CA ASN A 127 9.90 4.74 21.70
C ASN A 127 11.04 3.80 21.23
N GLU A 128 12.05 3.57 22.07
CA GLU A 128 13.44 3.17 21.75
C GLU A 128 13.67 1.85 20.96
N ARG A 129 12.63 1.06 20.64
CA ARG A 129 12.78 -0.31 20.11
C ARG A 129 12.78 -0.47 18.59
N PHE A 130 12.31 0.50 17.81
CA PHE A 130 12.22 0.39 16.33
C PHE A 130 12.66 1.69 15.62
N THR A 131 13.71 2.32 16.14
CA THR A 131 14.18 3.65 15.71
C THR A 131 15.08 3.63 14.48
N ASN A 132 15.46 2.45 13.98
CA ASN A 132 16.36 2.40 12.83
C ASN A 132 15.68 2.80 11.53
N LEU A 133 14.39 2.53 11.38
CA LEU A 133 13.62 2.92 10.19
C LEU A 133 13.01 4.30 10.37
N THR A 134 13.34 5.21 9.44
CA THR A 134 12.85 6.58 9.48
C THR A 134 12.29 7.01 8.14
N VAL A 135 11.24 7.83 8.20
CA VAL A 135 10.56 8.42 7.05
C VAL A 135 10.48 9.93 7.18
N ASP A 136 10.66 10.63 6.06
CA ASP A 136 10.62 12.08 5.98
C ASP A 136 9.40 12.55 5.20
N TYR A 137 8.47 13.22 5.89
CA TYR A 137 7.26 13.77 5.28
C TYR A 137 7.38 15.26 4.93
N SER A 138 8.59 15.81 4.83
CA SER A 138 8.85 17.22 4.49
C SER A 138 8.06 17.73 3.28
N GLU A 139 7.98 16.93 2.21
CA GLU A 139 7.19 17.27 1.02
C GLU A 139 5.69 17.43 1.36
N LEU A 140 5.14 16.50 2.14
CA LEU A 140 3.73 16.50 2.51
C LEU A 140 3.40 17.61 3.51
N LYS A 141 4.35 18.04 4.36
CA LYS A 141 4.18 19.17 5.28
C LYS A 141 3.88 20.47 4.55
N ILE A 142 4.49 20.68 3.38
CA ILE A 142 4.23 21.86 2.54
C ILE A 142 2.78 21.83 2.03
N LEU A 143 2.25 20.64 1.74
CA LEU A 143 0.89 20.44 1.22
C LEU A 143 -0.17 20.30 2.32
N ALA A 144 0.22 19.99 3.55
CA ALA A 144 -0.67 19.69 4.66
C ALA A 144 -1.75 20.75 4.90
N PRO A 145 -1.49 22.06 4.78
CA PRO A 145 -2.53 23.08 4.93
C PRO A 145 -3.70 22.94 3.95
N ASN A 146 -3.47 22.32 2.77
CA ASN A 146 -4.49 22.08 1.76
C ASN A 146 -4.78 20.57 1.62
N ALA A 147 -5.85 20.11 2.28
CA ALA A 147 -6.27 18.71 2.29
C ALA A 147 -6.45 18.11 0.88
N THR A 148 -7.01 18.87 -0.06
CA THR A 148 -7.21 18.38 -1.43
C THR A 148 -5.89 18.19 -2.17
N SER A 149 -4.97 19.14 -2.06
CA SER A 149 -3.64 19.02 -2.67
C SER A 149 -2.83 17.88 -2.07
N LEU A 150 -2.92 17.68 -0.75
CA LEU A 150 -2.30 16.57 -0.05
C LEU A 150 -2.79 15.22 -0.60
N VAL A 151 -4.10 15.00 -0.68
CA VAL A 151 -4.67 13.73 -1.15
C VAL A 151 -4.37 13.50 -2.64
N LYS A 152 -4.39 14.55 -3.47
CA LYS A 152 -3.99 14.44 -4.89
C LYS A 152 -2.54 14.02 -5.04
N ARG A 153 -1.63 14.55 -4.22
CA ARG A 153 -0.22 14.13 -4.25
C ARG A 153 -0.07 12.66 -3.86
N LEU A 154 -0.76 12.22 -2.81
CA LEU A 154 -0.79 10.82 -2.40
C LEU A 154 -1.38 9.91 -3.49
N SER A 155 -2.38 10.38 -4.23
CA SER A 155 -2.94 9.65 -5.38
C SER A 155 -1.88 9.38 -6.44
N VAL A 156 -1.05 10.38 -6.77
CA VAL A 156 0.05 10.23 -7.72
C VAL A 156 1.08 9.23 -7.19
N MET A 157 1.50 9.37 -5.93
CA MET A 157 2.53 8.51 -5.31
C MET A 157 2.11 7.04 -5.24
N PHE A 158 0.86 6.76 -4.84
CA PHE A 158 0.43 5.39 -4.54
C PHE A 158 -0.33 4.70 -5.66
N THR A 159 -1.04 5.46 -6.49
CA THR A 159 -1.95 4.90 -7.49
C THR A 159 -1.65 5.38 -8.90
N GLY A 160 -0.64 6.24 -9.09
CA GLY A 160 -0.39 6.85 -10.40
C GLY A 160 -1.55 7.72 -10.89
N ASN A 161 -2.23 8.41 -9.97
CA ASN A 161 -3.42 9.24 -10.24
C ASN A 161 -4.67 8.45 -10.68
N GLN A 162 -4.83 7.22 -10.18
CA GLN A 162 -5.98 6.35 -10.48
C GLN A 162 -7.02 6.30 -9.35
N LEU A 163 -6.89 7.12 -8.30
CA LEU A 163 -7.96 7.26 -7.31
C LEU A 163 -9.19 7.90 -7.97
N ASN A 164 -10.36 7.34 -7.68
CA ASN A 164 -11.61 7.93 -8.17
C ASN A 164 -11.80 9.36 -7.60
N PRO A 165 -12.35 10.31 -8.40
CA PRO A 165 -12.60 11.67 -7.92
C PRO A 165 -13.52 11.73 -6.69
N SER A 166 -14.46 10.78 -6.57
CA SER A 166 -15.32 10.62 -5.39
C SER A 166 -14.50 10.22 -4.15
N THR A 167 -13.61 9.23 -4.28
CA THR A 167 -12.70 8.79 -3.21
C THR A 167 -11.79 9.94 -2.75
N ILE A 168 -11.23 10.72 -3.68
CA ILE A 168 -10.43 11.91 -3.35
C ILE A 168 -11.26 12.90 -2.53
N THR A 169 -12.50 13.18 -2.95
CA THR A 169 -13.40 14.09 -2.24
C THR A 169 -13.70 13.58 -0.83
N ILE A 170 -14.05 12.31 -0.67
CA ILE A 170 -14.36 11.69 0.63
C ILE A 170 -13.16 11.82 1.58
N ILE A 171 -11.96 11.42 1.13
CA ILE A 171 -10.75 11.47 1.96
C ILE A 171 -10.40 12.93 2.29
N SER A 172 -10.40 13.82 1.30
CA SER A 172 -10.03 15.22 1.52
C SER A 172 -10.98 15.94 2.49
N THR A 173 -12.28 15.68 2.41
CA THR A 173 -13.29 16.21 3.36
C THR A 173 -13.05 15.69 4.77
N ALA A 174 -12.75 14.40 4.93
CA ALA A 174 -12.49 13.79 6.24
C ALA A 174 -11.21 14.37 6.89
N VAL A 175 -10.10 14.43 6.14
CA VAL A 175 -8.82 14.92 6.71
C VAL A 175 -8.80 16.43 6.90
N ALA A 176 -9.64 17.19 6.18
CA ALA A 176 -9.80 18.63 6.41
C ALA A 176 -10.31 18.96 7.82
N GLN A 177 -11.00 18.01 8.49
CA GLN A 177 -11.46 18.19 9.87
C GLN A 177 -10.34 18.08 10.91
N ILE A 178 -9.16 17.55 10.52
CA ILE A 178 -8.03 17.39 11.42
C ILE A 178 -7.24 18.69 11.46
N THR A 179 -7.12 19.32 12.63
CA THR A 179 -6.47 20.63 12.80
C THR A 179 -4.95 20.55 12.77
N GLU A 180 -4.37 19.53 13.39
CA GLU A 180 -2.92 19.33 13.46
C GLU A 180 -2.38 18.75 12.14
N ASN A 181 -1.37 19.40 11.55
CA ASN A 181 -0.92 19.11 10.19
C ASN A 181 -0.27 17.72 10.07
N MET A 182 0.49 17.27 11.06
CA MET A 182 1.09 15.93 11.03
C MET A 182 0.04 14.85 11.18
N ASN A 183 -0.92 15.03 12.10
CA ASN A 183 -2.04 14.09 12.22
C ASN A 183 -2.86 14.01 10.93
N ARG A 184 -3.03 15.14 10.22
CA ARG A 184 -3.68 15.19 8.91
C ARG A 184 -2.90 14.38 7.86
N ILE A 185 -1.57 14.51 7.82
CA ILE A 185 -0.71 13.73 6.93
C ILE A 185 -0.86 12.23 7.20
N TYR A 186 -0.74 11.81 8.46
CA TYR A 186 -0.83 10.40 8.85
C TYR A 186 -2.18 9.80 8.47
N ALA A 187 -3.28 10.51 8.75
CA ALA A 187 -4.62 10.10 8.38
C ALA A 187 -4.81 10.03 6.86
N ALA A 188 -4.31 11.01 6.11
CA ALA A 188 -4.41 11.03 4.65
C ALA A 188 -3.67 9.85 4.02
N ILE A 189 -2.44 9.56 4.48
CA ILE A 189 -1.67 8.39 4.03
C ILE A 189 -2.44 7.11 4.33
N LEU A 190 -2.89 6.92 5.58
CA LEU A 190 -3.59 5.72 6.01
C LEU A 190 -4.87 5.47 5.20
N LEU A 191 -5.69 6.51 5.00
CA LEU A 191 -6.93 6.41 4.25
C LEU A 191 -6.67 6.04 2.79
N VAL A 192 -5.65 6.61 2.14
CA VAL A 192 -5.27 6.23 0.77
C VAL A 192 -4.79 4.78 0.71
N LEU A 193 -3.96 4.34 1.68
CA LEU A 193 -3.47 2.97 1.77
C LEU A 193 -4.57 1.93 2.08
N ALA A 194 -5.73 2.37 2.55
CA ALA A 194 -6.91 1.54 2.80
C ALA A 194 -7.83 1.44 1.57
N THR A 195 -7.62 2.24 0.53
CA THR A 195 -8.52 2.26 -0.64
C THR A 195 -8.41 1.01 -1.49
N PRO A 196 -9.52 0.51 -2.07
CA PRO A 196 -9.50 -0.56 -3.08
C PRO A 196 -8.54 -0.25 -4.24
N GLU A 197 -8.53 0.99 -4.71
CA GLU A 197 -7.69 1.50 -5.79
C GLU A 197 -6.19 1.41 -5.47
N PHE A 198 -5.80 1.47 -4.19
CA PHE A 198 -4.44 1.16 -3.77
C PHE A 198 -4.22 -0.35 -3.53
N THR A 199 -5.22 -1.11 -3.09
CA THR A 199 -5.03 -2.56 -2.90
C THR A 199 -4.95 -3.33 -4.21
N VAL A 200 -5.55 -2.81 -5.30
CA VAL A 200 -5.51 -3.39 -6.64
C VAL A 200 -4.55 -2.57 -7.51
N SER A 201 -3.54 -3.22 -8.09
CA SER A 201 -2.69 -2.62 -9.12
C SER A 201 -3.32 -2.84 -10.48
N LYS A 202 -3.47 -1.77 -11.23
CA LYS A 202 -3.62 -1.80 -12.69
C LYS A 202 -2.32 -1.30 -13.33
#